data_AF-A0A5C7ARU2-F1
#
_entry.id   AF-A0A5C7ARU2-F1
#
_cell.length_a   1.000
_cell.length_b   1.000
_cell.length_c   1.000
_cell.angle_alpha   90.00
_cell.angle_beta   90.00
_cell.angle_gamma   90.00
#
_symmetry.space_group_name_H-M   'P 1'
#
loop_
_entity.id
_entity.type
_entity.pdbx_description
1 polymer ?
#
loop_
_entity_poly.entity_id
_entity_poly.type
_entity_poly.pdbx_seq_one_letter_code
_entity_poly.pdbx_strand_id
1 'polypeptide(L)'
;MTMLIGLSASAQQLTCADFREGSFYVPADDETLLSYTITRTGTQQIETVEDPNNLLGADFNKTAYATIEWIDACTYRLIYDRKQMVLSDYQKAINQNNGFLVSLETIEGPCFYFKSSLSDQDQEQIIKGKLCKDQ
;
A
#
# COMPACT_ATOMS: atom_id res chain seq x y z
N MET A 1 6.80 -53.09 -4.52
CA MET A 1 7.01 -51.91 -5.38
C MET A 1 6.33 -50.74 -4.69
N THR A 2 7.05 -49.96 -3.89
CA THR A 2 6.47 -48.86 -3.11
C THR A 2 6.54 -47.60 -3.96
N MET A 3 5.39 -47.11 -4.42
CA MET A 3 5.27 -45.93 -5.26
C MET A 3 5.31 -44.70 -4.35
N LEU A 4 6.45 -43.99 -4.30
CA LEU A 4 6.53 -42.66 -3.69
C LEU A 4 5.93 -41.63 -4.65
N ILE A 5 4.78 -41.07 -4.29
CA ILE A 5 4.20 -39.90 -4.95
C ILE A 5 4.88 -38.67 -4.34
N GLY A 6 5.82 -38.07 -5.07
CA GLY A 6 6.43 -36.80 -4.70
C GLY A 6 5.44 -35.67 -4.93
N LEU A 7 4.91 -35.08 -3.87
CA LEU A 7 4.18 -33.81 -3.94
C LEU A 7 5.21 -32.70 -4.19
N SER A 8 5.28 -32.22 -5.43
CA SER A 8 5.94 -30.96 -5.73
C SER A 8 5.04 -29.84 -5.23
N ALA A 9 5.35 -29.30 -4.06
CA ALA A 9 4.76 -28.04 -3.60
C ALA A 9 5.34 -26.92 -4.46
N SER A 10 4.66 -26.58 -5.56
CA SER A 10 4.93 -25.35 -6.29
C SER A 10 4.45 -24.19 -5.43
N ALA A 11 5.38 -23.47 -4.79
CA ALA A 11 5.07 -22.14 -4.28
C ALA A 11 4.59 -21.30 -5.47
N GLN A 12 3.34 -20.81 -5.43
CA GLN A 12 2.82 -19.95 -6.48
C GLN A 12 3.63 -18.66 -6.50
N GLN A 13 4.18 -18.33 -7.66
CA GLN A 13 4.89 -17.07 -7.85
C GLN A 13 3.86 -15.93 -7.89
N LEU A 14 3.95 -15.00 -6.95
CA LEU A 14 3.06 -13.85 -6.86
C LEU A 14 3.28 -12.89 -8.03
N THR A 15 2.21 -12.17 -8.38
CA THR A 15 2.12 -11.16 -9.43
C THR A 15 1.50 -9.87 -8.87
N CYS A 16 1.55 -8.76 -9.63
CA CYS A 16 0.89 -7.51 -9.20
C CYS A 16 -0.63 -7.67 -8.98
N ALA A 17 -1.28 -8.58 -9.72
CA ALA A 17 -2.70 -8.87 -9.56
C ALA A 17 -3.03 -9.39 -8.15
N ASP A 18 -2.09 -10.13 -7.55
CA ASP A 18 -2.23 -10.67 -6.20
C ASP A 18 -2.28 -9.58 -5.12
N PHE A 19 -1.86 -8.35 -5.43
CA PHE A 19 -1.83 -7.21 -4.50
C PHE A 19 -3.00 -6.23 -4.68
N ARG A 20 -3.95 -6.55 -5.57
CA ARG A 20 -5.15 -5.73 -5.79
C ARG A 20 -6.21 -5.92 -4.70
N GLU A 21 -6.20 -7.08 -4.06
CA GLU A 21 -7.15 -7.47 -3.03
C GLU A 21 -6.45 -8.21 -1.89
N GLY A 22 -6.91 -7.98 -0.66
CA GLY A 22 -6.38 -8.63 0.53
C GLY A 22 -5.92 -7.67 1.61
N SER A 23 -5.25 -8.22 2.62
CA SER A 23 -4.64 -7.50 3.73
C SER A 23 -3.13 -7.55 3.62
N PHE A 24 -2.50 -6.41 3.88
CA PHE A 24 -1.07 -6.24 3.74
C PHE A 24 -0.50 -5.47 4.93
N TYR A 25 0.72 -5.80 5.28
CA TYR A 25 1.50 -5.13 6.31
C TYR A 25 2.60 -4.27 5.69
N VAL A 26 2.67 -3.01 6.11
CA VAL A 26 3.76 -2.09 5.79
C VAL A 26 4.62 -1.92 7.04
N PRO A 27 5.88 -2.39 7.04
CA PRO A 27 6.77 -2.20 8.18
C PRO A 27 7.20 -0.74 8.30
N ALA A 28 7.53 -0.33 9.52
CA ALA A 28 8.24 0.91 9.76
C ALA A 28 9.66 0.85 9.16
N ASP A 29 10.13 1.98 8.65
CA ASP A 29 11.47 2.20 8.11
C ASP A 29 11.83 3.70 8.17
N ASP A 30 12.89 4.11 7.48
CA ASP A 30 13.35 5.51 7.50
C ASP A 30 12.34 6.48 6.84
N GLU A 31 11.44 6.00 5.99
CA GLU A 31 10.39 6.78 5.32
C GLU A 31 9.05 6.68 6.07
N THR A 32 8.83 5.58 6.79
CA THR A 32 7.58 5.22 7.47
C THR A 32 7.80 5.09 8.98
N LEU A 33 7.41 6.09 9.77
CA LEU A 33 7.65 6.13 11.21
C LEU A 33 7.04 4.94 11.99
N LEU A 34 5.82 4.54 11.64
CA LEU A 34 5.08 3.46 12.30
C LEU A 34 4.57 2.48 11.25
N SER A 35 4.60 1.20 11.60
CA SER A 35 3.98 0.20 10.76
C SER A 35 2.48 0.39 10.67
N TYR A 36 1.91 -0.01 9.56
CA TYR A 36 0.48 0.07 9.33
C TYR A 36 0.00 -1.08 8.47
N THR A 37 -1.30 -1.33 8.55
CA THR A 37 -1.98 -2.36 7.76
C THR A 37 -2.76 -1.69 6.63
N ILE A 38 -2.82 -2.37 5.50
CA ILE A 38 -3.60 -1.98 4.33
C ILE A 38 -4.62 -3.08 4.08
N THR A 39 -5.90 -2.73 3.97
CA THR A 39 -6.93 -3.64 3.45
C THR A 39 -7.44 -3.12 2.11
N ARG A 40 -7.42 -3.97 1.08
CA ARG A 40 -7.87 -3.63 -0.28
C ARG A 40 -9.04 -4.49 -0.74
N THR A 41 -10.01 -3.83 -1.37
CA THR A 41 -11.13 -4.45 -2.08
C THR A 41 -11.21 -3.89 -3.50
N GLY A 42 -10.24 -4.29 -4.33
CA GLY A 42 -10.13 -3.93 -5.73
C GLY A 42 -9.77 -2.45 -5.93
N THR A 43 -10.77 -1.56 -5.81
CA THR A 43 -10.63 -0.11 -6.02
C THR A 43 -10.70 0.69 -4.72
N GLN A 44 -10.84 0.04 -3.58
CA GLN A 44 -10.87 0.71 -2.27
C GLN A 44 -9.70 0.24 -1.43
N GLN A 45 -9.16 1.16 -0.64
CA GLN A 45 -8.06 0.93 0.28
C GLN A 45 -8.38 1.59 1.62
N ILE A 46 -8.10 0.86 2.71
CA ILE A 46 -8.14 1.35 4.08
C ILE A 46 -6.75 1.13 4.67
N GLU A 47 -6.15 2.18 5.21
CA GLU A 47 -4.89 2.13 5.95
C GLU A 47 -5.18 2.31 7.44
N THR A 48 -4.62 1.45 8.28
CA THR A 48 -4.76 1.56 9.74
C THR A 48 -3.40 1.50 10.41
N VAL A 49 -3.05 2.56 11.13
CA VAL A 49 -1.79 2.68 11.88
C VAL A 49 -2.02 2.22 13.32
N GLU A 50 -1.16 1.32 13.80
CA GLU A 50 -1.08 1.03 15.23
C GLU A 50 -0.08 1.97 15.88
N ASP A 51 -0.54 2.74 16.87
CA ASP A 51 0.31 3.66 17.63
C ASP A 51 0.14 3.40 19.13
N PRO A 52 0.74 2.30 19.66
CA PRO A 52 0.60 1.91 21.05
C PRO A 52 1.34 2.86 22.02
N ASN A 53 2.30 3.63 21.51
CA ASN A 53 3.14 4.53 22.31
C ASN A 53 2.69 6.00 22.21
N ASN A 54 1.57 6.29 21.54
CA ASN A 54 1.03 7.64 21.32
C ASN A 54 2.06 8.60 20.70
N LEU A 55 2.84 8.12 19.73
CA LEU A 55 3.79 8.92 18.95
C LEU A 55 3.07 9.87 17.99
N LEU A 56 1.89 9.46 17.51
CA LEU A 56 1.01 10.27 16.69
C LEU A 56 0.05 10.94 17.66
N GLY A 57 0.18 12.26 17.83
CA GLY A 57 -0.58 13.03 18.82
C GLY A 57 -2.07 12.70 18.83
N ALA A 58 -2.76 12.94 19.95
CA ALA A 58 -4.10 12.41 20.22
C ALA A 58 -5.17 12.69 19.13
N ASP A 59 -5.00 13.77 18.36
CA ASP A 59 -5.91 14.16 17.28
C ASP A 59 -5.58 13.53 15.92
N PHE A 60 -4.54 12.70 15.83
CA PHE A 60 -4.16 12.02 14.60
C PHE A 60 -5.20 10.94 14.24
N ASN A 61 -5.74 11.02 13.03
CA ASN A 61 -6.61 9.99 12.52
C ASN A 61 -5.79 8.75 12.11
N LYS A 62 -5.88 7.70 12.92
CA LYS A 62 -5.16 6.43 12.72
C LYS A 62 -5.71 5.59 11.55
N THR A 63 -6.81 6.02 10.92
CA THR A 63 -7.40 5.34 9.77
C THR A 63 -7.53 6.28 8.58
N ALA A 64 -6.98 5.89 7.43
CA ALA A 64 -7.15 6.61 6.18
C ALA A 64 -7.94 5.77 5.15
N TYR A 65 -8.85 6.42 4.44
CA TYR A 65 -9.63 5.82 3.36
C TYR A 65 -9.17 6.38 2.02
N ALA A 66 -8.98 5.52 1.03
CA ALA A 66 -8.56 5.91 -0.30
C ALA A 66 -9.23 5.07 -1.40
N THR A 67 -9.41 5.69 -2.55
CA THR A 67 -9.78 5.04 -3.81
C THR A 67 -8.54 4.78 -4.64
N ILE A 68 -8.48 3.60 -5.26
CA ILE A 68 -7.45 3.18 -6.19
C ILE A 68 -8.00 3.21 -7.62
N GLU A 69 -7.32 3.94 -8.48
CA GLU A 69 -7.55 3.92 -9.93
C GLU A 69 -6.41 3.17 -10.62
N TRP A 70 -6.67 1.92 -11.01
CA TRP A 70 -5.68 1.09 -11.71
C TRP A 70 -5.43 1.62 -13.13
N ILE A 71 -4.17 1.89 -13.44
CA ILE A 71 -3.70 2.27 -14.77
C ILE A 71 -3.35 1.00 -15.56
N ASP A 72 -2.66 0.07 -14.91
CA ASP A 72 -2.33 -1.25 -15.46
C ASP A 72 -2.22 -2.29 -14.33
N ALA A 73 -1.68 -3.48 -14.63
CA ALA A 73 -1.52 -4.57 -13.66
C ALA A 73 -0.73 -4.16 -12.40
N CYS A 74 0.27 -3.29 -12.56
CA CYS A 74 1.29 -2.93 -11.58
C CYS A 74 1.28 -1.43 -11.25
N THR A 75 0.47 -0.61 -11.91
CA THR A 75 0.47 0.84 -11.71
C THR A 75 -0.91 1.36 -11.35
N TYR A 76 -1.00 2.24 -10.36
CA TYR A 76 -2.26 2.87 -9.96
C TYR A 76 -2.09 4.28 -9.40
N ARG A 77 -3.20 5.04 -9.41
CA ARG A 77 -3.35 6.28 -8.65
C ARG A 77 -4.07 6.01 -7.34
N LEU A 78 -3.59 6.62 -6.26
CA LEU A 78 -4.24 6.60 -4.95
C LEU A 78 -4.73 7.99 -4.58
N ILE A 79 -6.03 8.09 -4.30
CA ILE A 79 -6.72 9.34 -3.97
C ILE A 79 -7.44 9.16 -2.64
N TYR A 80 -7.23 10.06 -1.68
CA TYR A 80 -7.91 9.98 -0.38
C TYR A 80 -9.41 10.28 -0.50
N ASP A 81 -10.24 9.46 0.14
CA ASP A 81 -11.70 9.53 0.04
C ASP A 81 -12.29 10.56 1.02
N ARG A 82 -12.64 11.73 0.46
CA ARG A 82 -13.29 12.82 1.18
C ARG A 82 -14.72 12.52 1.67
N LYS A 83 -15.35 11.42 1.23
CA LYS A 83 -16.69 11.01 1.67
C LYS A 83 -16.64 10.21 2.96
N GLN A 84 -15.54 9.48 3.20
CA GLN A 84 -15.37 8.58 4.34
C GLN A 84 -14.60 9.23 5.49
N MET A 85 -13.83 10.28 5.22
CA MET A 85 -13.08 11.00 6.26
C MET A 85 -12.90 12.48 5.95
N VAL A 86 -12.61 13.24 7.00
CA VAL A 86 -12.11 14.62 6.89
C VAL A 86 -10.64 14.55 6.50
N LEU A 87 -10.30 15.12 5.34
CA LEU A 87 -8.91 15.14 4.86
C LEU A 87 -8.09 16.16 5.66
N SER A 88 -6.87 15.77 6.03
CA SER A 88 -5.84 16.72 6.48
C SER A 88 -5.40 17.62 5.33
N ASP A 89 -4.72 18.73 5.62
CA ASP A 89 -4.24 19.64 4.57
C ASP A 89 -3.21 18.98 3.66
N TYR A 90 -2.39 18.07 4.20
CA TYR A 90 -1.49 17.23 3.40
C TYR A 90 -2.24 16.31 2.45
N GLN A 91 -3.28 15.60 2.92
CA GLN A 91 -4.11 14.73 2.07
C GLN A 91 -4.88 15.52 1.00
N LYS A 92 -5.33 16.74 1.31
CA LYS A 92 -5.93 17.65 0.32
C LYS A 92 -4.92 18.04 -0.75
N ALA A 93 -3.70 18.41 -0.36
CA ALA A 93 -2.63 18.76 -1.29
C ALA A 93 -2.27 17.60 -2.21
N ILE A 94 -2.22 16.37 -1.68
CA ILE A 94 -2.01 15.15 -2.48
C ILE A 94 -3.12 15.00 -3.52
N ASN A 95 -4.39 15.09 -3.09
CA ASN A 95 -5.52 14.96 -4.00
C ASN A 95 -5.55 16.07 -5.08
N GLN A 96 -5.16 17.30 -4.74
CA GLN A 96 -5.04 18.41 -5.70
C GLN A 96 -3.96 18.14 -6.76
N ASN A 97 -2.92 17.40 -6.39
CA ASN A 97 -1.82 16.98 -7.25
C ASN A 97 -2.07 15.60 -7.91
N ASN A 98 -3.34 15.25 -8.15
CA ASN A 98 -3.77 14.02 -8.82
C ASN A 98 -3.36 12.72 -8.09
N GLY A 99 -3.17 12.79 -6.77
CA GLY A 99 -2.87 11.64 -5.93
C GLY A 99 -1.47 11.07 -6.13
N PHE A 100 -1.16 10.03 -5.36
CA PHE A 100 0.08 9.29 -5.52
C PHE A 100 0.02 8.42 -6.78
N LEU A 101 1.05 8.47 -7.61
CA LEU A 101 1.32 7.44 -8.61
C LEU A 101 2.12 6.34 -7.94
N VAL A 102 1.56 5.15 -7.84
CA VAL A 102 2.26 4.01 -7.28
C VAL A 102 2.57 3.00 -8.38
N SER A 103 3.85 2.71 -8.54
CA SER A 103 4.39 1.69 -9.43
C SER A 103 4.89 0.51 -8.61
N LEU A 104 4.40 -0.66 -8.96
CA LEU A 104 4.80 -1.92 -8.40
C LEU A 104 6.08 -2.40 -9.13
N GLU A 105 7.25 -2.36 -8.47
CA GLU A 105 8.57 -2.70 -9.06
C GLU A 105 8.98 -4.18 -8.91
N THR A 106 9.16 -4.68 -7.68
CA THR A 106 9.77 -6.00 -7.42
C THR A 106 8.99 -6.80 -6.39
N ILE A 107 8.86 -8.11 -6.61
CA ILE A 107 8.26 -9.07 -5.67
C ILE A 107 9.34 -9.99 -5.12
N GLU A 108 9.47 -10.05 -3.80
CA GLU A 108 10.38 -10.96 -3.10
C GLU A 108 9.65 -11.68 -1.96
N GLY A 109 9.45 -12.99 -2.10
CA GLY A 109 8.65 -13.75 -1.15
C GLY A 109 7.22 -13.20 -1.07
N PRO A 110 6.68 -12.90 0.14
CA PRO A 110 5.35 -12.32 0.29
C PRO A 110 5.33 -10.79 0.11
N CYS A 111 6.48 -10.17 -0.12
CA CYS A 111 6.65 -8.72 -0.09
C CYS A 111 6.73 -8.12 -1.48
N PHE A 112 6.19 -6.91 -1.56
CA PHE A 112 6.09 -6.09 -2.74
C PHE A 112 6.82 -4.76 -2.48
N TYR A 113 7.82 -4.44 -3.30
CA TYR A 113 8.56 -3.17 -3.25
C TYR A 113 8.06 -2.21 -4.32
N PHE A 114 7.58 -1.05 -3.89
CA PHE A 114 6.94 -0.07 -4.76
C PHE A 114 7.65 1.28 -4.74
N LYS A 115 7.41 2.05 -5.80
CA LYS A 115 7.73 3.47 -5.90
C LYS A 115 6.42 4.26 -5.83
N SER A 116 6.30 5.18 -4.90
CA SER A 116 5.21 6.16 -4.84
C SER A 116 5.76 7.52 -5.25
N SER A 117 5.09 8.20 -6.19
CA SER A 117 5.45 9.56 -6.56
C SER A 117 4.29 10.55 -6.48
N LEU A 118 4.66 11.77 -6.10
CA LEU A 118 3.79 12.93 -6.06
C LEU A 118 4.41 14.03 -6.92
N SER A 119 3.64 14.55 -7.87
CA SER A 119 4.07 15.66 -8.72
C SER A 119 3.52 16.97 -8.14
N ASP A 120 4.40 17.91 -7.82
CA ASP A 120 4.01 19.25 -7.36
C ASP A 120 4.80 20.30 -8.16
N GLN A 121 4.09 21.10 -8.96
CA GLN A 121 4.64 22.26 -9.69
C GLN A 121 6.04 22.03 -10.32
N ASP A 122 6.15 20.97 -11.14
CA ASP A 122 7.36 20.52 -11.86
C ASP A 122 8.43 19.77 -11.04
N GLN A 123 8.18 19.51 -9.76
CA GLN A 123 9.01 18.63 -8.93
C GLN A 123 8.32 17.28 -8.69
N GLU A 124 9.04 16.19 -8.92
CA GLU A 124 8.58 14.84 -8.56
C GLU A 124 9.24 14.44 -7.24
N GLN A 125 8.43 14.25 -6.20
CA GLN A 125 8.86 13.60 -4.97
C GLN A 125 8.64 12.10 -5.10
N ILE A 126 9.63 11.31 -4.71
CA ILE A 126 9.62 9.86 -4.84
C ILE A 126 9.92 9.25 -3.49
N ILE A 127 9.05 8.37 -3.02
CA ILE A 127 9.25 7.53 -1.85
C ILE A 127 9.26 6.08 -2.31
N LYS A 128 10.19 5.30 -1.78
CA LYS A 128 10.19 3.84 -1.95
C LYS A 128 9.57 3.23 -0.72
N GLY A 129 8.76 2.20 -0.91
CA GLY A 129 8.13 1.49 0.20
C GLY A 129 8.05 0.00 -0.06
N LYS A 130 7.61 -0.71 0.98
CA LYS A 130 7.40 -2.14 0.96
C LYS A 130 6.08 -2.47 1.61
N LEU A 131 5.26 -3.31 0.98
CA LEU A 131 4.06 -3.89 1.58
C LEU A 131 4.13 -5.41 1.42
N CYS A 132 3.78 -6.16 2.44
CA CYS A 132 3.84 -7.62 2.43
C CYS A 132 2.46 -8.21 2.66
N LYS A 133 2.11 -9.29 1.95
CA LYS A 133 0.91 -10.07 2.30
C LYS A 133 1.05 -10.65 3.69
N ASP A 134 -0.02 -10.57 4.48
CA ASP A 134 -0.14 -11.40 5.68
C ASP A 134 -0.17 -12.88 5.24
N GLN A 135 0.60 -13.73 5.92
CA GLN A 135 0.70 -15.17 5.62
C GLN A 135 -0.48 -15.96 6.17
#